data_AF-A0A3D8QTW6-F1
#
_entry.id   AF-A0A3D8QTW6-F1
#
_cell.length_a   1.000
_cell.length_b   1.000
_cell.length_c   1.000
_cell.angle_alpha   90.00
_cell.angle_beta   90.00
_cell.angle_gamma   90.00
#
_symmetry.space_group_name_H-M   'P 1'
#
loop_
_entity.id
_entity.type
_entity.pdbx_description
1 polymer ?
#
loop_
_entity_poly.entity_id
_entity_poly.type
_entity_poly.pdbx_seq_one_letter_code
_entity_poly.pdbx_strand_id
1 'polypeptide(L)'
;MALFVPRRQSATPLLMILCVFFLFSISIQKGYIPVMKFTWPSQISQESLSSAPTEKKSHIGKITMLYGDLPVYERALKGHDRHNEVHGYGMTVLRKQLLPGYWSKPAYILSRLLEELAKPDGERLEWLVWIDIDVLIMNYKIPLEIFLPPRTHSHINCMVTNDHRGLNNGVFFLRVCDWSIWLMTACLGYQNSGCRASGKLRTEDQGALENLIAEDQFSKNTIHVPQRWFNAFAGYRDSTLLKTTKEKPNSVTEGDLLVHFAGNKQTRIDTMTKWLKLSEKHLPTWELDLKDTWYRKDIKWFWESNSTSEAQS
;
A
#
# COMPACT_ATOMS: atom_id res chain seq x y z
N MET A 1 36.79 -64.07 -39.61
CA MET A 1 35.72 -64.47 -38.66
C MET A 1 34.81 -63.26 -38.50
N ALA A 2 33.59 -63.16 -39.08
CA ALA A 2 32.56 -64.18 -39.41
C ALA A 2 32.16 -65.00 -38.16
N LEU A 3 30.90 -65.18 -37.77
CA LEU A 3 29.56 -64.97 -38.38
C LEU A 3 28.66 -64.17 -37.40
N PHE A 4 27.61 -63.39 -37.70
CA PHE A 4 26.77 -63.08 -38.89
C PHE A 4 25.60 -64.03 -39.24
N VAL A 5 24.47 -63.42 -39.66
CA VAL A 5 23.22 -63.96 -40.30
C VAL A 5 22.04 -64.39 -39.37
N PRO A 6 20.76 -64.06 -39.70
CA PRO A 6 19.68 -63.83 -38.72
C PRO A 6 18.31 -64.50 -39.08
N ARG A 7 17.20 -64.10 -38.41
CA ARG A 7 15.77 -64.02 -38.88
C ARG A 7 14.81 -63.83 -37.67
N ARG A 8 13.59 -63.27 -37.72
CA ARG A 8 12.89 -62.43 -38.73
C ARG A 8 11.68 -61.68 -38.08
N GLN A 9 11.44 -60.45 -38.54
CA GLN A 9 10.17 -59.69 -38.69
C GLN A 9 8.83 -60.16 -38.06
N SER A 10 8.19 -59.24 -37.32
CA SER A 10 6.81 -58.73 -37.57
C SER A 10 6.69 -57.33 -36.93
N ALA A 11 6.48 -56.25 -37.68
CA ALA A 11 5.20 -55.70 -38.18
C ALA A 11 4.37 -54.94 -37.11
N THR A 12 4.41 -53.61 -37.17
CA THR A 12 3.57 -52.61 -36.45
C THR A 12 2.15 -52.54 -37.08
N PRO A 13 1.10 -52.06 -36.37
CA PRO A 13 0.78 -50.63 -36.12
C PRO A 13 0.36 -50.35 -34.65
N LEU A 14 0.54 -49.16 -34.06
CA LEU A 14 -0.12 -47.87 -34.35
C LEU A 14 -1.68 -47.90 -34.28
N LEU A 15 -2.26 -48.04 -33.08
CA LEU A 15 -3.59 -47.47 -32.75
C LEU A 15 -3.85 -47.44 -31.24
N MET A 16 -3.85 -46.25 -30.61
CA MET A 16 -4.48 -46.06 -29.28
C MET A 16 -4.93 -44.60 -29.05
N ILE A 17 -5.67 -44.07 -30.02
CA ILE A 17 -6.49 -42.85 -29.90
C ILE A 17 -7.87 -43.19 -30.48
N LEU A 18 -8.93 -42.70 -29.83
CA LEU A 18 -10.36 -43.03 -30.04
C LEU A 18 -10.79 -44.45 -29.61
N CYS A 19 -11.47 -44.54 -28.45
CA CYS A 19 -12.69 -45.37 -28.23
C CYS A 19 -13.22 -45.33 -26.77
N VAL A 20 -13.57 -44.15 -26.22
CA VAL A 20 -14.46 -44.04 -25.03
C VAL A 20 -15.51 -42.91 -25.20
N PHE A 21 -15.98 -42.70 -26.42
CA PHE A 21 -17.20 -41.94 -26.71
C PHE A 21 -18.17 -42.86 -27.47
N PHE A 22 -18.86 -43.78 -26.77
CA PHE A 22 -20.15 -44.37 -27.20
C PHE A 22 -20.76 -45.41 -26.21
N LEU A 23 -20.67 -45.21 -24.90
CA LEU A 23 -21.37 -46.08 -23.91
C LEU A 23 -21.96 -45.30 -22.72
N PHE A 24 -22.89 -44.37 -22.98
CA PHE A 24 -23.87 -43.95 -21.97
C PHE A 24 -25.21 -43.57 -22.62
N SER A 25 -25.89 -44.60 -23.12
CA SER A 25 -27.26 -44.51 -23.64
C SER A 25 -28.13 -45.53 -22.91
N ILE A 26 -29.05 -45.02 -22.09
CA ILE A 26 -30.25 -45.71 -21.58
C ILE A 26 -29.99 -46.90 -20.63
N SER A 27 -30.09 -46.62 -19.33
CA SER A 27 -30.82 -47.51 -18.43
C SER A 27 -31.57 -46.68 -17.38
N ILE A 28 -32.82 -46.35 -17.69
CA ILE A 28 -33.72 -45.64 -16.77
C ILE A 28 -34.37 -46.70 -15.86
N GLN A 29 -33.90 -46.81 -14.63
CA GLN A 29 -34.65 -47.48 -13.56
C GLN A 29 -35.00 -46.50 -12.44
N LYS A 30 -36.20 -46.69 -11.89
CA LYS A 30 -36.94 -45.72 -11.08
C LYS A 30 -36.35 -45.61 -9.67
N GLY A 31 -35.69 -44.48 -9.38
CA GLY A 31 -35.38 -44.05 -8.01
C GLY A 31 -36.34 -42.97 -7.55
N TYR A 32 -37.07 -43.20 -6.46
CA TYR A 32 -37.90 -42.17 -5.81
C TYR A 32 -37.01 -41.08 -5.20
N ILE A 33 -37.25 -39.81 -5.55
CA ILE A 33 -36.75 -38.66 -4.79
C ILE A 33 -37.94 -38.06 -4.03
N PRO A 34 -37.94 -38.03 -2.69
CA PRO A 34 -39.01 -37.40 -1.93
C PRO A 34 -38.91 -35.87 -2.05
N VAL A 35 -39.98 -35.23 -2.57
CA VAL A 35 -40.09 -33.78 -2.58
C VAL A 35 -40.36 -33.30 -1.15
N MET A 36 -39.33 -32.80 -0.46
CA MET A 36 -39.54 -32.03 0.77
C MET A 36 -40.29 -30.73 0.44
N LYS A 37 -41.52 -30.61 0.93
CA LYS A 37 -42.26 -29.34 0.92
C LYS A 37 -41.66 -28.42 1.98
N PHE A 38 -40.84 -27.47 1.56
CA PHE A 38 -40.33 -26.43 2.43
C PHE A 38 -41.40 -25.36 2.65
N THR A 39 -42.11 -25.43 3.77
CA THR A 39 -43.09 -24.40 4.18
C THR A 39 -42.38 -23.24 4.85
N TRP A 40 -42.47 -22.04 4.25
CA TRP A 40 -41.99 -20.80 4.86
C TRP A 40 -42.75 -20.48 6.16
N PRO A 41 -42.07 -20.25 7.29
CA PRO A 41 -42.69 -19.64 8.46
C PRO A 41 -43.03 -18.18 8.15
N SER A 42 -44.32 -17.85 8.08
CA SER A 42 -44.80 -16.48 8.02
C SER A 42 -44.63 -15.78 9.37
N GLN A 43 -44.22 -14.50 9.34
CA GLN A 43 -44.06 -13.59 10.48
C GLN A 43 -42.94 -13.93 11.47
N ILE A 44 -41.74 -13.45 11.17
CA ILE A 44 -40.83 -12.97 12.22
C ILE A 44 -41.16 -11.49 12.45
N SER A 45 -41.51 -11.15 13.69
CA SER A 45 -41.77 -9.76 14.11
C SER A 45 -40.51 -8.91 14.00
N GLN A 46 -40.63 -7.70 13.46
CA GLN A 46 -39.56 -6.71 13.50
C GLN A 46 -39.37 -6.20 14.94
N GLU A 47 -38.56 -6.90 15.73
CA GLU A 47 -37.89 -6.25 16.85
C GLU A 47 -36.83 -5.31 16.27
N SER A 48 -36.97 -4.02 16.60
CA SER A 48 -36.02 -3.00 16.19
C SER A 48 -34.69 -3.22 16.90
N LEU A 49 -33.77 -3.95 16.26
CA LEU A 49 -32.37 -3.90 16.61
C LEU A 49 -31.90 -2.46 16.45
N SER A 50 -31.81 -1.76 17.58
CA SER A 50 -31.13 -0.49 17.70
C SER A 50 -29.75 -0.65 17.06
N SER A 51 -29.53 0.03 15.93
CA SER A 51 -28.23 0.02 15.29
C SER A 51 -27.24 0.66 16.26
N ALA A 52 -26.38 -0.15 16.86
CA ALA A 52 -25.15 0.35 17.48
C ALA A 52 -24.49 1.32 16.49
N PRO A 53 -23.90 2.44 16.94
CA PRO A 53 -23.28 3.39 16.04
C PRO A 53 -22.30 2.64 15.14
N THR A 54 -22.52 2.66 13.83
CA THR A 54 -21.56 2.12 12.88
C THR A 54 -20.26 2.88 13.09
N GLU A 55 -19.31 2.23 13.75
CA GLU A 55 -18.00 2.76 14.05
C GLU A 55 -17.43 3.29 12.74
N LYS A 56 -17.14 4.60 12.70
CA LYS A 56 -16.93 5.33 11.44
C LYS A 56 -15.57 5.01 10.86
N LYS A 57 -15.45 3.82 10.30
CA LYS A 57 -14.29 3.26 9.64
C LYS A 57 -13.89 4.19 8.49
N SER A 58 -12.65 4.64 8.49
CA SER A 58 -12.12 5.47 7.41
C SER A 58 -12.00 4.65 6.12
N HIS A 59 -12.15 5.33 4.99
CA HIS A 59 -11.87 4.78 3.66
C HIS A 59 -10.36 4.72 3.35
N ILE A 60 -9.49 5.04 4.31
CA ILE A 60 -8.03 4.95 4.20
C ILE A 60 -7.52 3.74 5.00
N GLY A 61 -6.70 2.89 4.36
CA GLY A 61 -5.94 1.85 5.03
C GLY A 61 -4.43 2.11 5.00
N LYS A 62 -3.73 1.82 6.10
CA LYS A 62 -2.26 1.84 6.15
C LYS A 62 -1.68 0.46 5.81
N ILE A 63 -0.52 0.46 5.17
CA ILE A 63 0.24 -0.74 4.82
C ILE A 63 1.71 -0.53 5.21
N THR A 64 2.30 -1.53 5.86
CA THR A 64 3.75 -1.56 6.12
C THR A 64 4.30 -2.99 6.13
N MET A 65 5.60 -3.16 6.35
CA MET A 65 6.27 -4.45 6.52
C MET A 65 7.24 -4.42 7.70
N LEU A 66 7.21 -5.47 8.54
CA LEU A 66 8.17 -5.68 9.63
C LEU A 66 8.45 -7.17 9.77
N TYR A 67 9.70 -7.57 9.50
CA TYR A 67 10.17 -8.95 9.60
C TYR A 67 10.94 -9.18 10.89
N GLY A 68 10.64 -10.30 11.56
CA GLY A 68 11.23 -10.64 12.86
C GLY A 68 10.70 -9.76 14.00
N ASP A 69 11.24 -9.99 15.21
CA ASP A 69 10.97 -9.18 16.39
C ASP A 69 12.09 -8.14 16.55
N LEU A 70 11.75 -6.87 16.41
CA LEU A 70 12.67 -5.74 16.50
C LEU A 70 12.02 -4.64 17.35
N PRO A 71 12.31 -4.57 18.67
CA PRO A 71 11.50 -3.80 19.62
C PRO A 71 11.29 -2.31 19.33
N VAL A 72 12.24 -1.65 18.65
CA VAL A 72 12.10 -0.24 18.24
C VAL A 72 11.09 -0.06 17.11
N TYR A 73 10.99 -1.04 16.20
CA TYR A 73 10.01 -1.04 15.12
C TYR A 73 8.62 -1.48 15.61
N GLU A 74 8.53 -2.42 16.57
CA GLU A 74 7.24 -2.71 17.23
C GLU A 74 6.72 -1.51 18.05
N ARG A 75 7.61 -0.71 18.65
CA ARG A 75 7.22 0.57 19.26
C ARG A 75 6.75 1.61 18.23
N ALA A 76 7.37 1.65 17.05
CA ALA A 76 6.88 2.47 15.94
C ALA A 76 5.45 2.08 15.52
N LEU A 77 5.19 0.77 15.37
CA LEU A 77 3.85 0.27 15.05
C LEU A 77 2.79 0.69 16.08
N LYS A 78 3.07 0.60 17.39
CA LYS A 78 2.15 1.07 18.43
C LYS A 78 1.80 2.56 18.30
N GLY A 79 2.71 3.38 17.78
CA GLY A 79 2.43 4.78 17.43
C GLY A 79 1.48 4.91 16.25
N HIS A 80 1.62 4.05 15.23
CA HIS A 80 0.64 3.98 14.14
C HIS A 80 -0.71 3.43 14.60
N ASP A 81 -0.74 2.40 15.45
CA ASP A 81 -1.96 1.79 16.00
C ASP A 81 -2.81 2.82 16.75
N ARG A 82 -2.19 3.61 17.64
CA ARG A 82 -2.90 4.71 18.32
C ARG A 82 -3.40 5.79 17.35
N HIS A 83 -2.65 6.11 16.29
CA HIS A 83 -3.14 7.02 15.24
C HIS A 83 -4.29 6.38 14.44
N ASN A 84 -4.32 5.06 14.30
CA ASN A 84 -5.42 4.32 13.67
C ASN A 84 -6.69 4.37 14.52
N GLU A 85 -6.57 4.15 15.83
CA GLU A 85 -7.67 4.24 16.79
C GLU A 85 -8.31 5.64 16.80
N VAL A 86 -7.51 6.71 16.79
CA VAL A 86 -8.01 8.10 16.82
C VAL A 86 -8.83 8.48 15.58
N HIS A 87 -8.51 7.92 14.40
CA HIS A 87 -9.10 8.31 13.11
C HIS A 87 -9.87 7.19 12.38
N GLY A 88 -9.97 6.00 12.96
CA GLY A 88 -10.69 4.86 12.40
C GLY A 88 -10.02 4.16 11.21
N TYR A 89 -8.68 4.18 11.11
CA TYR A 89 -7.96 3.52 10.01
C TYR A 89 -7.81 2.01 10.24
N GLY A 90 -7.89 1.22 9.17
CA GLY A 90 -7.34 -0.14 9.15
C GLY A 90 -5.82 -0.10 8.90
N MET A 91 -5.07 -1.06 9.44
CA MET A 91 -3.65 -1.22 9.12
C MET A 91 -3.27 -2.69 8.94
N THR A 92 -2.46 -2.96 7.91
CA THR A 92 -1.93 -4.31 7.65
C THR A 92 -0.41 -4.30 7.64
N VAL A 93 0.19 -5.33 8.24
CA VAL A 93 1.65 -5.47 8.39
C VAL A 93 2.08 -6.77 7.73
N LEU A 94 2.94 -6.69 6.71
CA LEU A 94 3.60 -7.88 6.17
C LEU A 94 4.67 -8.37 7.16
N ARG A 95 4.42 -9.51 7.79
CA ARG A 95 5.30 -10.12 8.82
C ARG A 95 6.36 -11.08 8.27
N LYS A 96 6.33 -11.41 6.97
CA LYS A 96 7.26 -12.32 6.31
C LYS A 96 7.69 -11.77 4.96
N GLN A 97 8.99 -11.81 4.66
CA GLN A 97 9.52 -11.41 3.35
C GLN A 97 8.97 -12.33 2.24
N LEU A 98 8.47 -11.73 1.17
CA LEU A 98 7.88 -12.44 0.02
C LEU A 98 8.88 -12.53 -1.15
N LEU A 99 9.57 -11.42 -1.41
CA LEU A 99 10.55 -11.24 -2.48
C LEU A 99 11.85 -10.64 -1.91
N PRO A 100 13.03 -10.94 -2.51
CA PRO A 100 14.31 -10.41 -2.06
C PRO A 100 14.37 -8.88 -2.11
N GLY A 101 15.30 -8.30 -1.36
CA GLY A 101 15.47 -6.85 -1.32
C GLY A 101 14.20 -6.12 -0.85
N TYR A 102 13.92 -4.97 -1.47
CA TYR A 102 12.76 -4.13 -1.17
C TYR A 102 11.50 -4.50 -1.98
N TRP A 103 11.60 -5.46 -2.92
CA TRP A 103 10.51 -5.86 -3.82
C TRP A 103 9.28 -6.48 -3.13
N SER A 104 9.39 -6.87 -1.86
CA SER A 104 8.23 -7.24 -1.05
C SER A 104 7.22 -6.09 -0.86
N LYS A 105 7.67 -4.82 -0.92
CA LYS A 105 6.80 -3.62 -0.83
C LYS A 105 5.75 -3.61 -1.96
N PRO A 106 6.12 -3.50 -3.26
CA PRO A 106 5.14 -3.48 -4.35
C PRO A 106 4.33 -4.78 -4.45
N ALA A 107 4.89 -5.94 -4.12
CA ALA A 107 4.15 -7.21 -4.10
C ALA A 107 3.02 -7.23 -3.08
N TYR A 108 3.26 -6.70 -1.88
CA TYR A 108 2.24 -6.65 -0.83
C TYR A 108 1.19 -5.58 -1.10
N ILE A 109 1.59 -4.41 -1.61
CA ILE A 109 0.65 -3.37 -2.03
C ILE A 109 -0.28 -3.91 -3.14
N LEU A 110 0.27 -4.62 -4.14
CA LEU A 110 -0.52 -5.25 -5.19
C LEU A 110 -1.54 -6.26 -4.63
N SER A 111 -1.16 -7.12 -3.67
CA SER A 111 -2.10 -8.06 -3.07
C SER A 111 -3.22 -7.36 -2.30
N ARG A 112 -2.91 -6.27 -1.58
CA ARG A 112 -3.93 -5.45 -0.90
C ARG A 112 -4.85 -4.73 -1.88
N LEU A 113 -4.33 -4.16 -2.97
CA LEU A 113 -5.16 -3.53 -4.02
C LEU A 113 -6.16 -4.51 -4.64
N LEU A 114 -5.71 -5.73 -4.95
CA LEU A 114 -6.56 -6.79 -5.51
C LEU A 114 -7.64 -7.24 -4.52
N GLU A 115 -7.30 -7.39 -3.23
CA GLU A 115 -8.26 -7.74 -2.17
C GLU A 115 -9.31 -6.65 -1.92
N GLU A 116 -8.93 -5.36 -1.97
CA GLU A 116 -9.88 -4.26 -1.86
C GLU A 116 -10.78 -4.15 -3.11
N LEU A 117 -10.25 -4.31 -4.33
CA LEU A 117 -11.08 -4.34 -5.55
C LEU A 117 -12.03 -5.54 -5.63
N ALA A 118 -11.73 -6.65 -4.95
CA ALA A 118 -12.64 -7.80 -4.87
C ALA A 118 -13.87 -7.57 -3.95
N LYS A 119 -13.87 -6.51 -3.12
CA LYS A 119 -15.01 -6.17 -2.24
C LYS A 119 -16.10 -5.39 -2.97
N PRO A 120 -17.35 -5.41 -2.48
CA PRO A 120 -18.38 -4.43 -2.87
C PRO A 120 -17.91 -3.00 -2.64
N ASP A 121 -18.32 -2.07 -3.50
CA ASP A 121 -17.84 -0.67 -3.47
C ASP A 121 -18.08 0.03 -2.11
N GLY A 122 -19.15 -0.31 -1.39
CA GLY A 122 -19.46 0.26 -0.07
C GLY A 122 -18.62 -0.28 1.10
N GLU A 123 -17.86 -1.36 0.89
CA GLU A 123 -16.98 -2.00 1.89
C GLU A 123 -15.48 -1.79 1.59
N ARG A 124 -15.18 -1.25 0.42
CA ARG A 124 -13.84 -1.04 -0.12
C ARG A 124 -13.18 0.21 0.48
N LEU A 125 -11.87 0.13 0.74
CA LEU A 125 -11.06 1.32 1.01
C LEU A 125 -10.87 2.14 -0.27
N GLU A 126 -11.02 3.47 -0.21
CA GLU A 126 -10.71 4.35 -1.33
C GLU A 126 -9.20 4.52 -1.54
N TRP A 127 -8.41 4.50 -0.45
CA TRP A 127 -6.98 4.78 -0.47
C TRP A 127 -6.18 3.81 0.40
N LEU A 128 -4.98 3.48 -0.08
CA LEU A 128 -3.94 2.77 0.65
C LEU A 128 -2.75 3.71 0.84
N VAL A 129 -2.23 3.78 2.06
CA VAL A 129 -1.04 4.57 2.40
C VAL A 129 0.06 3.61 2.79
N TRP A 130 1.09 3.53 1.95
CA TRP A 130 2.31 2.83 2.33
C TRP A 130 3.08 3.67 3.34
N ILE A 131 3.61 3.03 4.37
CA ILE A 131 4.47 3.64 5.39
C ILE A 131 5.64 2.70 5.67
N ASP A 132 6.88 3.14 5.46
CA ASP A 132 8.07 2.41 5.87
C ASP A 132 8.18 2.34 7.40
N ILE A 133 8.70 1.23 7.91
CA ILE A 133 8.68 0.91 9.34
C ILE A 133 9.57 1.83 10.21
N ASP A 134 10.47 2.59 9.58
CA ASP A 134 11.28 3.64 10.19
C ASP A 134 10.63 5.03 10.09
N VAL A 135 9.31 5.08 10.06
CA VAL A 135 8.47 6.28 10.19
C VAL A 135 7.80 6.28 11.57
N LEU A 136 7.80 7.42 12.26
CA LEU A 136 7.17 7.60 13.56
C LEU A 136 6.11 8.71 13.50
N ILE A 137 4.93 8.45 14.06
CA ILE A 137 3.92 9.49 14.31
C ILE A 137 4.43 10.45 15.40
N MET A 138 4.31 11.75 15.14
CA MET A 138 4.66 12.85 16.05
C MET A 138 3.44 13.67 16.47
N ASN A 139 2.46 13.85 15.57
CA ASN A 139 1.19 14.49 15.88
C ASN A 139 0.03 13.53 15.60
N TYR A 140 -0.52 12.96 16.67
CA TYR A 140 -1.60 11.97 16.59
C TYR A 140 -2.93 12.54 16.11
N LYS A 141 -3.09 13.87 16.09
CA LYS A 141 -4.35 14.57 15.76
C LYS A 141 -4.52 14.88 14.28
N ILE A 142 -3.53 14.61 13.43
CA ILE A 142 -3.57 14.97 12.00
C ILE A 142 -4.18 13.81 11.20
N PRO A 143 -5.40 13.95 10.65
CA PRO A 143 -6.01 12.91 9.82
C PRO A 143 -5.33 12.85 8.45
N LEU A 144 -5.14 11.65 7.90
CA LEU A 144 -4.61 11.42 6.56
C LEU A 144 -5.50 11.99 5.46
N GLU A 145 -6.81 12.12 5.72
CA GLU A 145 -7.80 12.71 4.81
C GLU A 145 -7.44 14.14 4.38
N ILE A 146 -6.68 14.90 5.19
CA ILE A 146 -6.32 16.28 4.82
C ILE A 146 -5.41 16.34 3.58
N PHE A 147 -4.62 15.29 3.34
CA PHE A 147 -3.66 15.25 2.23
C PHE A 147 -4.29 14.78 0.91
N LEU A 148 -5.48 14.18 0.95
CA LEU A 148 -6.12 13.61 -0.23
C LEU A 148 -6.46 14.68 -1.28
N PRO A 149 -6.46 14.33 -2.58
CA PRO A 149 -6.83 15.27 -3.63
C PRO A 149 -8.29 15.73 -3.47
N PRO A 150 -8.59 17.02 -3.66
CA PRO A 150 -9.97 17.50 -3.72
C PRO A 150 -10.65 16.93 -4.96
N ARG A 151 -11.99 16.96 -4.99
CA ARG A 151 -12.81 16.41 -6.09
C ARG A 151 -12.45 16.97 -7.48
N THR A 152 -11.88 18.17 -7.55
CA THR A 152 -11.40 18.80 -8.78
C THR A 152 -10.19 18.11 -9.40
N HIS A 153 -9.40 17.37 -8.62
CA HIS A 153 -8.25 16.58 -9.09
C HIS A 153 -8.51 15.08 -8.88
N SER A 154 -9.73 14.63 -9.23
CA SER A 154 -10.14 13.22 -9.06
C SER A 154 -9.38 12.24 -9.95
N HIS A 155 -8.70 12.73 -10.99
CA HIS A 155 -7.76 11.97 -11.82
C HIS A 155 -6.50 11.52 -11.07
N ILE A 156 -6.14 12.15 -9.95
CA ILE A 156 -4.97 11.77 -9.17
C ILE A 156 -5.24 10.45 -8.45
N ASN A 157 -4.36 9.48 -8.72
CA ASN A 157 -4.38 8.12 -8.16
C ASN A 157 -3.13 7.82 -7.32
N CYS A 158 -2.04 8.57 -7.49
CA CYS A 158 -0.80 8.42 -6.72
C CYS A 158 -0.34 9.77 -6.18
N MET A 159 -0.02 9.83 -4.88
CA MET A 159 0.64 11.01 -4.29
C MET A 159 1.97 10.60 -3.68
N VAL A 160 3.03 11.24 -4.14
CA VAL A 160 4.42 10.92 -3.79
C VAL A 160 5.17 12.17 -3.33
N THR A 161 6.35 11.97 -2.76
CA THR A 161 7.22 13.05 -2.27
C THR A 161 8.63 12.89 -2.81
N ASN A 162 9.30 14.00 -3.10
CA ASN A 162 10.73 13.99 -3.43
C ASN A 162 11.57 14.45 -2.24
N ASP A 163 12.73 13.82 -2.05
CA ASP A 163 13.82 14.36 -1.24
C ASP A 163 14.93 14.96 -2.14
N HIS A 164 16.03 15.40 -1.52
CA HIS A 164 17.22 15.93 -2.21
C HIS A 164 17.87 15.02 -3.28
N ARG A 165 17.40 13.78 -3.47
CA ARG A 165 17.89 12.80 -4.46
C ARG A 165 16.83 12.33 -5.45
N GLY A 166 15.66 12.97 -5.51
CA GLY A 166 14.52 12.52 -6.31
C GLY A 166 13.45 11.85 -5.44
N LEU A 167 12.70 10.89 -5.99
CA LEU A 167 11.60 10.20 -5.31
C LEU A 167 12.07 9.62 -3.96
N ASN A 168 11.23 9.80 -2.94
CA ASN A 168 11.28 9.09 -1.67
C ASN A 168 9.96 8.31 -1.49
N ASN A 169 10.01 6.97 -1.54
CA ASN A 169 8.82 6.10 -1.42
C ASN A 169 8.60 5.53 -0.01
N GLY A 170 9.17 6.20 1.01
CA GLY A 170 8.98 5.84 2.42
C GLY A 170 7.55 6.04 2.90
N VAL A 171 6.89 7.11 2.44
CA VAL A 171 5.44 7.29 2.62
C VAL A 171 4.84 7.80 1.32
N PHE A 172 3.79 7.14 0.83
CA PHE A 172 3.05 7.55 -0.37
C PHE A 172 1.62 6.98 -0.36
N PHE A 173 0.74 7.60 -1.13
CA PHE A 173 -0.68 7.28 -1.20
C PHE A 173 -1.01 6.70 -2.58
N LEU A 174 -1.79 5.61 -2.61
CA LEU A 174 -2.37 5.04 -3.82
C LEU A 174 -3.89 4.91 -3.68
N ARG A 175 -4.64 5.36 -4.67
CA ARG A 175 -6.09 5.10 -4.78
C ARG A 175 -6.29 3.62 -5.08
N VAL A 176 -7.30 3.00 -4.48
CA VAL A 176 -7.72 1.64 -4.85
C VAL A 176 -8.46 1.68 -6.18
N CYS A 177 -7.72 1.42 -7.25
CA CYS A 177 -8.21 1.40 -8.63
C CYS A 177 -7.32 0.48 -9.51
N ASP A 178 -7.81 0.18 -10.71
CA ASP A 178 -7.10 -0.58 -11.74
C ASP A 178 -5.77 0.07 -12.15
N TRP A 179 -5.72 1.40 -12.24
CA TRP A 179 -4.50 2.16 -12.52
C TRP A 179 -3.38 1.84 -11.52
N SER A 180 -3.70 1.75 -10.22
CA SER A 180 -2.72 1.43 -9.17
C SER A 180 -2.26 -0.03 -9.25
N ILE A 181 -3.12 -0.94 -9.68
CA ILE A 181 -2.75 -2.34 -9.98
C ILE A 181 -1.74 -2.39 -11.13
N TRP A 182 -1.98 -1.65 -12.20
CA TRP A 182 -1.04 -1.57 -13.33
C TRP A 182 0.31 -0.99 -12.91
N LEU A 183 0.33 0.08 -12.10
CA LEU A 183 1.58 0.65 -11.60
C LEU A 183 2.37 -0.32 -10.72
N MET A 184 1.72 -1.02 -9.78
CA MET A 184 2.41 -2.00 -8.91
C MET A 184 2.83 -3.25 -9.67
N THR A 185 2.04 -3.69 -10.66
CA THR A 185 2.39 -4.79 -11.57
C THR A 185 3.60 -4.43 -12.43
N ALA A 186 3.64 -3.23 -13.00
CA ALA A 186 4.79 -2.72 -13.75
C ALA A 186 6.04 -2.59 -12.86
N CYS A 187 5.88 -2.13 -11.62
CA CYS A 187 6.97 -2.05 -10.63
C CYS A 187 7.60 -3.42 -10.36
N LEU A 188 6.79 -4.48 -10.17
CA LEU A 188 7.30 -5.85 -10.06
C LEU A 188 7.93 -6.36 -11.36
N GLY A 189 7.31 -6.05 -12.51
CA GLY A 189 7.85 -6.34 -13.84
C GLY A 189 9.23 -5.72 -14.06
N TYR A 190 9.51 -4.55 -13.46
CA TYR A 190 10.79 -3.85 -13.53
C TYR A 190 11.95 -4.66 -12.93
N GLN A 191 11.68 -5.52 -11.94
CA GLN A 191 12.69 -6.40 -11.34
C GLN A 191 13.17 -7.49 -12.32
N ASN A 192 12.22 -8.14 -13.00
CA ASN A 192 12.46 -9.32 -13.84
C ASN A 192 12.82 -8.99 -15.29
N SER A 193 12.41 -7.83 -15.79
CA SER A 193 12.49 -7.52 -17.22
C SER A 193 13.89 -7.05 -17.62
N GLY A 194 14.33 -7.49 -18.81
CA GLY A 194 15.48 -6.90 -19.52
C GLY A 194 15.28 -5.42 -19.92
N CYS A 195 14.11 -4.85 -19.64
CA CYS A 195 13.70 -3.45 -19.82
C CYS A 195 14.47 -2.41 -18.97
N ARG A 196 15.67 -2.76 -18.49
CA ARG A 196 16.59 -1.77 -17.93
C ARG A 196 17.07 -0.87 -19.07
N ALA A 197 16.56 0.37 -19.13
CA ALA A 197 17.37 1.45 -19.69
C ALA A 197 18.76 1.38 -19.02
N SER A 198 19.84 1.49 -19.81
CA SER A 198 21.18 1.08 -19.41
C SER A 198 21.76 1.90 -18.24
N GLY A 199 21.41 1.50 -17.01
CA GLY A 199 21.75 2.18 -15.78
C GLY A 199 21.41 1.30 -14.58
N LYS A 200 22.17 1.46 -13.49
CA LYS A 200 21.82 0.85 -12.20
C LYS A 200 20.72 1.70 -11.56
N LEU A 201 19.64 1.06 -11.11
CA LEU A 201 18.66 1.70 -10.24
C LEU A 201 19.37 2.31 -9.03
N ARG A 202 19.10 3.59 -8.74
CA ARG A 202 19.66 4.34 -7.58
C ARG A 202 19.35 3.63 -6.26
N THR A 203 18.16 3.07 -6.19
CA THR A 203 17.52 2.32 -5.09
C THR A 203 16.49 1.39 -5.75
N GLU A 204 16.28 0.18 -5.24
CA GLU A 204 15.55 -0.92 -5.93
C GLU A 204 14.10 -0.56 -6.36
N ASP A 205 13.13 -0.80 -5.49
CA ASP A 205 11.70 -0.53 -5.72
C ASP A 205 11.42 0.97 -5.94
N GLN A 206 12.11 1.82 -5.18
CA GLN A 206 11.98 3.27 -5.28
C GLN A 206 12.42 3.80 -6.65
N GLY A 207 13.52 3.29 -7.21
CA GLY A 207 14.00 3.73 -8.52
C GLY A 207 13.13 3.20 -9.67
N ALA A 208 12.55 2.01 -9.53
CA ALA A 208 11.56 1.50 -10.46
C ALA A 208 10.29 2.36 -10.44
N LEU A 209 9.77 2.69 -9.25
CA LEU A 209 8.62 3.58 -9.09
C LEU A 209 8.90 4.99 -9.63
N GLU A 210 10.09 5.55 -9.38
CA GLU A 210 10.55 6.86 -9.87
C GLU A 210 10.56 6.94 -11.40
N ASN A 211 11.02 5.89 -12.07
CA ASN A 211 11.00 5.81 -13.53
C ASN A 211 9.58 5.64 -14.06
N LEU A 212 8.79 4.72 -13.50
CA LEU A 212 7.43 4.42 -13.96
C LEU A 212 6.50 5.62 -13.86
N ILE A 213 6.51 6.37 -12.76
CA ILE A 213 5.65 7.56 -12.62
C ILE A 213 6.05 8.72 -13.54
N ALA A 214 7.21 8.65 -14.20
CA ALA A 214 7.62 9.61 -15.23
C ALA A 214 7.16 9.20 -16.65
N GLU A 215 6.68 7.97 -16.85
CA GLU A 215 6.16 7.49 -18.13
C GLU A 215 4.75 8.04 -18.40
N ASP A 216 4.41 8.31 -19.67
CA ASP A 216 3.12 8.89 -20.09
C ASP A 216 1.87 8.14 -19.59
N GLN A 217 2.01 6.83 -19.33
CA GLN A 217 0.96 5.98 -18.78
C GLN A 217 0.59 6.33 -17.32
N PHE A 218 1.52 6.87 -16.54
CA PHE A 218 1.37 7.05 -15.10
C PHE A 218 1.57 8.50 -14.63
N SER A 219 2.29 9.33 -15.39
CA SER A 219 2.61 10.71 -15.00
C SER A 219 1.37 11.57 -14.77
N LYS A 220 0.38 11.50 -15.67
CA LYS A 220 -0.86 12.31 -15.61
C LYS A 220 -1.78 12.01 -14.41
N ASN A 221 -1.57 10.89 -13.72
CA ASN A 221 -2.36 10.49 -12.55
C ASN A 221 -1.52 10.49 -11.25
N THR A 222 -0.27 10.96 -11.32
CA THR A 222 0.65 11.05 -10.19
C THR A 222 0.95 12.51 -9.86
N ILE A 223 0.93 12.86 -8.58
CA ILE A 223 1.30 14.21 -8.10
C ILE A 223 2.46 14.13 -7.11
N HIS A 224 3.41 15.05 -7.25
CA HIS A 224 4.45 15.27 -6.25
C HIS A 224 4.01 16.37 -5.28
N VAL A 225 3.86 16.03 -4.01
CA VAL A 225 3.48 16.97 -2.94
C VAL A 225 4.69 17.33 -2.05
N PRO A 226 4.64 18.42 -1.26
CA PRO A 226 5.73 18.80 -0.38
C PRO A 226 6.12 17.68 0.59
N GLN A 227 7.40 17.29 0.62
CA GLN A 227 7.90 16.15 1.41
C GLN A 227 7.47 16.20 2.88
N ARG A 228 7.44 17.41 3.45
CA ARG A 228 7.10 17.64 4.86
C ARG A 228 5.64 17.27 5.22
N TRP A 229 4.74 17.13 4.25
CA TRP A 229 3.35 16.76 4.51
C TRP A 229 3.22 15.43 5.25
N PHE A 230 3.87 14.39 4.75
CA PHE A 230 3.78 13.04 5.31
C PHE A 230 5.06 12.21 5.13
N ASN A 231 6.20 12.82 4.81
CA ASN A 231 7.48 12.11 4.63
C ASN A 231 8.70 12.94 5.13
N ALA A 232 8.48 13.77 6.16
CA ALA A 232 9.47 14.69 6.70
C ALA A 232 10.67 13.97 7.33
N PHE A 233 11.89 14.45 7.11
CA PHE A 233 13.08 13.92 7.79
C PHE A 233 13.25 14.51 9.19
N ALA A 234 13.99 13.82 10.07
CA ALA A 234 14.28 14.31 11.42
C ALA A 234 15.01 15.67 11.47
N GLY A 235 15.71 16.03 10.39
CA GLY A 235 16.50 17.25 10.30
C GLY A 235 17.72 17.26 11.21
N TYR A 236 18.27 18.46 11.41
CA TYR A 236 19.36 18.69 12.34
C TYR A 236 18.76 19.19 13.66
N ARG A 237 18.77 18.35 14.68
CA ARG A 237 18.29 18.68 16.04
C ARG A 237 19.45 18.69 17.05
N ASP A 238 19.19 19.31 18.20
CA ASP A 238 20.06 19.26 19.37
C ASP A 238 19.92 17.91 20.13
N SER A 239 20.60 17.77 21.27
CA SER A 239 20.53 16.55 22.08
C SER A 239 19.16 16.32 22.73
N THR A 240 18.34 17.36 22.91
CA THR A 240 16.97 17.24 23.43
C THR A 240 15.93 16.89 22.37
N LEU A 241 16.30 17.00 21.09
CA LEU A 241 15.45 16.96 19.90
C LEU A 241 14.45 18.13 19.74
N LEU A 242 14.27 18.95 20.78
CA LEU A 242 13.30 20.05 20.81
C LEU A 242 13.76 21.30 20.06
N LYS A 243 15.04 21.39 19.69
CA LYS A 243 15.57 22.56 18.98
C LYS A 243 16.20 22.17 17.65
N THR A 244 15.71 22.76 16.56
CA THR A 244 16.39 22.72 15.27
C THR A 244 17.72 23.48 15.36
N THR A 245 18.82 22.81 15.00
CA THR A 245 20.17 23.39 14.97
C THR A 245 20.56 23.86 13.57
N LYS A 246 19.86 23.39 12.52
CA LYS A 246 19.99 23.87 11.14
C LYS A 246 18.71 23.63 10.36
N GLU A 247 18.08 24.71 9.93
CA GLU A 247 16.85 24.66 9.14
C GLU A 247 17.05 23.97 7.78
N LYS A 248 16.05 23.15 7.41
CA LYS A 248 15.96 22.45 6.13
C LYS A 248 14.46 22.29 5.76
N PRO A 249 14.02 22.69 4.54
CA PRO A 249 12.59 22.71 4.20
C PRO A 249 11.84 21.38 4.33
N ASN A 250 12.55 20.26 4.23
CA ASN A 250 11.99 18.91 4.35
C ASN A 250 12.18 18.29 5.75
N SER A 251 12.60 19.07 6.74
CA SER A 251 12.69 18.59 8.12
C SER A 251 11.37 18.76 8.86
N VAL A 252 11.10 17.78 9.72
CA VAL A 252 9.95 17.79 10.62
C VAL A 252 10.05 18.95 11.59
N THR A 253 8.91 19.56 11.87
CA THR A 253 8.69 20.70 12.77
C THR A 253 7.54 20.35 13.72
N GLU A 254 7.53 21.02 14.87
CA GLU A 254 6.52 20.96 15.91
C GLU A 254 5.11 21.18 15.31
N GLY A 255 4.29 20.12 15.29
CA GLY A 255 2.95 20.10 14.68
C GLY A 255 2.81 19.20 13.44
N ASP A 256 3.90 18.81 12.78
CA ASP A 256 3.85 17.86 11.66
C ASP A 256 3.37 16.46 12.11
N LEU A 257 2.66 15.76 11.21
CA LEU A 257 2.14 14.42 11.41
C LEU A 257 3.22 13.41 11.88
N LEU A 258 4.36 13.35 11.19
CA LEU A 258 5.32 12.26 11.34
C LEU A 258 6.76 12.65 10.99
N VAL A 259 7.69 11.76 11.33
CA VAL A 259 9.12 11.84 11.00
C VAL A 259 9.63 10.50 10.46
N HIS A 260 10.42 10.53 9.37
CA HIS A 260 11.00 9.39 8.68
C HIS A 260 12.53 9.33 8.85
N PHE A 261 13.06 8.17 9.23
CA PHE A 261 14.49 7.92 9.50
C PHE A 261 15.22 7.23 8.33
N ALA A 262 14.93 7.69 7.11
CA ALA A 262 15.54 7.21 5.88
C ALA A 262 17.08 7.14 5.92
N GLY A 263 17.65 6.18 5.19
CA GLY A 263 19.09 6.11 4.95
C GLY A 263 19.90 5.37 6.02
N ASN A 264 20.47 6.09 7.00
CA ASN A 264 21.59 5.60 7.81
C ASN A 264 21.21 4.48 8.79
N LYS A 265 21.34 3.23 8.31
CA LYS A 265 21.02 2.00 9.07
C LYS A 265 21.79 1.89 10.39
N GLN A 266 23.01 2.41 10.49
CA GLN A 266 23.87 2.23 11.68
C GLN A 266 23.38 3.02 12.89
N THR A 267 22.91 4.25 12.69
CA THR A 267 22.45 5.15 13.78
C THR A 267 20.93 5.19 13.92
N ARG A 268 20.18 4.58 12.98
CA ARG A 268 18.71 4.65 12.93
C ARG A 268 18.06 4.24 14.25
N ILE A 269 18.43 3.09 14.80
CA ILE A 269 17.80 2.52 16.01
C ILE A 269 17.94 3.46 17.20
N ASP A 270 19.13 4.05 17.40
CA ASP A 270 19.39 5.01 18.48
C ASP A 270 18.61 6.31 18.28
N THR A 271 18.58 6.83 17.05
CA THR A 271 17.84 8.05 16.72
C THR A 271 16.33 7.83 16.89
N MET A 272 15.76 6.78 16.31
CA MET A 272 14.36 6.38 16.51
C MET A 272 14.02 6.21 17.98
N THR A 273 14.90 5.59 18.77
CA THR A 273 14.67 5.41 20.22
C THR A 273 14.55 6.74 20.97
N LYS A 274 15.28 7.79 20.55
CA LYS A 274 15.17 9.14 21.13
C LYS A 274 13.87 9.84 20.68
N TRP A 275 13.50 9.71 19.41
CA TRP A 275 12.27 10.31 18.87
C TRP A 275 10.99 9.60 19.35
N LEU A 276 11.00 8.27 19.53
CA LEU A 276 9.92 7.54 20.21
C LEU A 276 9.69 8.10 21.62
N LYS A 277 10.76 8.28 22.40
CA LYS A 277 10.69 8.91 23.74
C LYS A 277 10.22 10.37 23.72
N LEU A 278 10.19 11.03 22.56
CA LEU A 278 9.62 12.37 22.40
C LEU A 278 8.13 12.29 22.03
N SER A 279 7.77 11.44 21.07
CA SER A 279 6.38 11.15 20.68
C SER A 279 5.54 10.62 21.86
N GLU A 280 6.07 9.65 22.61
CA GLU A 280 5.47 9.05 23.80
C GLU A 280 5.22 10.04 24.97
N LYS A 281 5.74 11.28 24.89
CA LYS A 281 5.44 12.35 25.87
C LYS A 281 4.18 13.14 25.56
N HIS A 282 3.61 13.00 24.35
CA HIS A 282 2.41 13.71 23.92
C HIS A 282 2.47 15.23 24.18
N LEU A 283 3.61 15.85 23.84
CA LEU A 283 3.85 17.27 24.14
C LEU A 283 2.85 18.14 23.35
N PRO A 284 2.14 19.10 23.99
CA PRO A 284 1.16 19.95 23.30
C PRO A 284 1.73 20.77 22.14
N THR A 285 3.04 21.06 22.14
CA THR A 285 3.73 21.74 21.03
C THR A 285 3.89 20.86 19.79
N TRP A 286 3.94 19.54 19.95
CA TRP A 286 3.99 18.58 18.85
C TRP A 286 2.58 18.14 18.42
N GLU A 287 1.66 17.96 19.38
CA GLU A 287 0.26 17.55 19.13
C GLU A 287 -0.69 18.74 18.98
N LEU A 288 -0.40 19.61 18.01
CA LEU A 288 -1.31 20.70 17.62
C LEU A 288 -2.58 20.15 16.98
N ASP A 289 -3.74 20.76 17.26
CA ASP A 289 -4.97 20.44 16.52
C ASP A 289 -4.79 20.83 15.05
N LEU A 290 -5.41 20.11 14.11
CA LEU A 290 -5.27 20.38 12.67
C LEU A 290 -5.55 21.84 12.27
N LYS A 291 -6.47 22.53 12.97
CA LYS A 291 -6.82 23.95 12.75
C LYS A 291 -5.66 24.92 13.08
N ASP A 292 -4.77 24.53 13.99
CA ASP A 292 -3.65 25.34 14.49
C ASP A 292 -2.33 25.00 13.75
N THR A 293 -2.38 24.08 12.78
CA THR A 293 -1.29 23.77 11.85
C THR A 293 -1.42 24.51 10.52
N TRP A 294 -0.31 24.62 9.79
CA TRP A 294 -0.26 25.17 8.42
C TRP A 294 -1.01 24.30 7.38
N TYR A 295 -1.24 23.00 7.65
CA TYR A 295 -1.73 22.03 6.67
C TYR A 295 -2.95 22.52 5.87
N ARG A 296 -4.00 23.02 6.54
CA ARG A 296 -5.22 23.49 5.86
C ARG A 296 -4.96 24.61 4.86
N LYS A 297 -4.03 25.52 5.17
CA LYS A 297 -3.68 26.66 4.33
C LYS A 297 -2.78 26.20 3.16
N ASP A 298 -1.73 25.46 3.48
CA ASP A 298 -0.71 25.06 2.52
C ASP A 298 -1.26 24.07 1.48
N ILE A 299 -2.08 23.10 1.92
CA ILE A 299 -2.70 22.11 1.04
C ILE A 299 -3.74 22.78 0.13
N LYS A 300 -4.56 23.69 0.66
CA LYS A 300 -5.50 24.48 -0.14
C LYS A 300 -4.76 25.27 -1.23
N TRP A 301 -3.73 26.03 -0.85
CA TRP A 301 -2.95 26.85 -1.78
C TRP A 301 -2.23 26.01 -2.84
N PHE A 302 -1.71 24.84 -2.46
CA PHE A 302 -1.10 23.89 -3.40
C PHE A 302 -2.10 23.45 -4.48
N TRP A 303 -3.29 23.00 -4.11
CA TRP A 303 -4.30 22.52 -5.08
C TRP A 303 -4.88 23.66 -5.94
N GLU A 304 -5.06 24.86 -5.39
CA GLU A 304 -5.48 26.04 -6.17
C GLU A 304 -4.42 26.44 -7.21
N SER A 305 -3.14 26.34 -6.85
CA SER A 305 -2.03 26.62 -7.77
C SER A 305 -1.92 25.56 -8.89
N ASN A 306 -2.05 24.27 -8.56
CA ASN A 306 -1.99 23.18 -9.55
C ASN A 306 -3.19 23.18 -10.51
N SER A 307 -4.40 23.51 -10.03
CA SER A 307 -5.59 23.71 -10.89
C SER A 307 -5.34 24.75 -11.97
N THR A 308 -4.60 25.82 -11.61
CA THR A 308 -4.31 26.92 -12.52
C THR A 308 -3.31 26.52 -13.60
N SER A 309 -2.31 25.68 -13.27
CA SER A 309 -1.38 25.14 -14.28
C SER A 309 -2.02 24.09 -15.19
N GLU A 310 -2.89 23.20 -14.66
CA GLU A 310 -3.61 22.21 -15.49
C GLU A 310 -4.58 22.89 -16.49
N ALA A 311 -5.14 24.05 -16.13
CA ALA A 311 -6.00 24.83 -17.02
C ALA A 311 -5.24 25.63 -18.11
N GLN A 312 -3.91 25.64 -18.07
CA GLN A 312 -3.03 26.38 -19.00
C GLN A 312 -2.21 25.47 -19.93
N SER A 313 -2.28 24.15 -19.75
CA SER A 313 -1.57 23.12 -20.53
C SER A 313 -2.47 22.42 -21.55
#